data_AF-A0A7S3GXU0-F1
#
_entry.id   AF-A0A7S3GXU0-F1
#
_cell.length_a   1.000
_cell.length_b   1.000
_cell.length_c   1.000
_cell.angle_alpha   90.00
_cell.angle_beta   90.00
_cell.angle_gamma   90.00
#
_symmetry.space_group_name_H-M   'P 1'
#
loop_
_entity.id
_entity.type
_entity.pdbx_description
1 polymer ?
#
loop_
_entity_poly.entity_id
_entity_poly.type
_entity_poly.pdbx_seq_one_letter_code
_entity_poly.pdbx_strand_id
1 'polypeptide(L)'
;ILLSPLHLLTHITFLFTFIIAPVWEQLGAKMKTTQPSLTVAKIDLTANDVDITGANVEGFPTILFYPRGQKYKPVLYSGARDLQSFESFLVSKLKSHSFMNTEL
;
A
#
# COMPACT_ATOMS: atom_id res chain seq x y z
N ILE A 1 -0.74 44.45 9.98
CA ILE A 1 -2.01 44.10 9.30
C ILE A 1 -1.78 42.75 8.67
N LEU A 2 -2.54 41.77 9.16
CA LEU A 2 -2.23 40.36 9.19
C LEU A 2 -2.86 39.66 7.97
N LEU A 3 -2.10 38.69 7.42
CA LEU A 3 -2.51 37.62 6.48
C LEU A 3 -2.85 38.03 5.04
N SER A 4 -1.88 37.79 4.15
CA SER A 4 -2.05 37.65 2.71
C SER A 4 -2.88 36.38 2.40
N PRO A 5 -4.01 36.47 1.68
CA PRO A 5 -4.82 35.31 1.33
C PRO A 5 -4.31 34.70 0.01
N LEU A 6 -3.19 33.99 0.06
CA LEU A 6 -2.73 33.23 -1.12
C LEU A 6 -1.89 31.98 -0.78
N HIS A 7 -2.20 31.31 0.32
CA HIS A 7 -1.69 29.96 0.62
C HIS A 7 -2.79 28.89 0.57
N LEU A 8 -3.99 29.22 0.06
CA LEU A 8 -5.15 28.35 0.23
C LEU A 8 -5.27 27.19 -0.77
N LEU A 9 -4.29 26.93 -1.65
CA LEU A 9 -4.47 25.94 -2.71
C LEU A 9 -3.25 25.07 -3.08
N THR A 10 -2.28 24.86 -2.18
CA THR A 10 -1.17 23.92 -2.47
C THR A 10 -1.47 22.48 -2.09
N HIS A 11 -2.38 22.21 -1.15
CA HIS A 11 -2.77 20.85 -0.79
C HIS A 11 -4.28 20.73 -0.63
N ILE A 12 -4.97 20.44 -1.75
CA ILE A 12 -6.13 19.56 -1.67
C ILE A 12 -5.56 18.23 -1.19
N THR A 13 -5.40 18.07 0.12
CA THR A 13 -5.03 16.81 0.73
C THR A 13 -6.06 15.83 0.22
N PHE A 14 -5.67 14.92 -0.70
CA PHE A 14 -6.57 13.96 -1.31
C PHE A 14 -7.35 13.29 -0.18
N LEU A 15 -8.61 13.66 0.00
CA LEU A 15 -9.48 13.24 1.11
C LEU A 15 -9.50 11.70 1.24
N PHE A 16 -9.25 11.04 0.13
CA PHE A 16 -9.21 9.60 -0.02
C PHE A 16 -7.95 8.93 0.56
N THR A 17 -6.85 9.65 0.83
CA THR A 17 -5.70 9.12 1.61
C THR A 17 -5.95 9.22 3.12
N PHE A 18 -6.76 10.19 3.57
CA PHE A 18 -7.07 10.34 4.98
C PHE A 18 -7.93 9.20 5.51
N ILE A 19 -8.90 8.71 4.71
CA ILE A 19 -9.78 7.60 5.11
C ILE A 19 -9.03 6.26 5.28
N ILE A 20 -7.94 6.05 4.52
CA ILE A 20 -7.21 4.78 4.54
C ILE A 20 -6.09 4.76 5.58
N ALA A 21 -5.56 5.92 5.98
CA ALA A 21 -4.47 6.05 6.94
C ALA A 21 -4.66 5.22 8.23
N PRO A 22 -5.79 5.34 8.98
CA PRO A 22 -5.96 4.59 10.22
C PRO A 22 -6.08 3.07 10.02
N VAL A 23 -6.63 2.64 8.88
CA VAL A 23 -6.74 1.21 8.53
C VAL A 23 -5.37 0.64 8.15
N TRP A 24 -4.57 1.41 7.42
CA TRP A 24 -3.24 1.01 6.97
C TRP A 24 -2.26 0.85 8.14
N GLU A 25 -2.33 1.75 9.13
CA GLU A 25 -1.53 1.66 10.36
C GLU A 25 -1.90 0.44 11.20
N GLN A 26 -3.20 0.17 11.38
CA GLN A 26 -3.69 -1.02 12.08
C GLN A 26 -3.23 -2.31 11.39
N LEU A 27 -3.33 -2.36 10.05
CA LEU A 27 -2.86 -3.48 9.26
C LEU A 27 -1.36 -3.69 9.46
N GLY A 28 -0.55 -2.63 9.37
CA GLY A 28 0.89 -2.70 9.58
C GLY A 28 1.26 -3.21 10.97
N ALA A 29 0.59 -2.71 12.01
CA ALA A 29 0.81 -3.14 13.39
C ALA A 29 0.50 -4.65 13.58
N LYS A 30 -0.62 -5.12 13.03
CA LYS A 30 -1.04 -6.52 13.14
C LYS A 30 -0.18 -7.48 12.31
N MET A 31 0.23 -7.05 11.12
CA MET A 31 1.09 -7.87 10.25
C MET A 31 2.50 -7.97 10.80
N LYS A 32 3.02 -6.92 11.47
CA LYS A 32 4.32 -6.97 12.12
C LYS A 32 4.42 -8.06 13.20
N THR A 33 3.34 -8.33 13.92
CA THR A 33 3.30 -9.39 14.94
C THR A 33 3.00 -10.76 14.36
N THR A 34 2.13 -10.84 13.34
CA THR A 34 1.64 -12.11 12.80
C THR A 34 2.55 -12.68 11.70
N GLN A 35 3.16 -11.83 10.87
CA GLN A 35 3.97 -12.22 9.72
C GLN A 35 5.21 -11.31 9.59
N PRO A 36 6.33 -11.63 10.27
CA PRO A 36 7.50 -10.76 10.30
C PRO A 36 8.21 -10.60 8.94
N SER A 37 7.97 -11.52 7.99
CA SER A 37 8.50 -11.43 6.63
C SER A 37 7.69 -10.51 5.70
N LEU A 38 6.53 -10.02 6.16
CA LEU A 38 5.71 -9.06 5.43
C LEU A 38 5.96 -7.65 5.97
N THR A 39 6.28 -6.73 5.08
CA THR A 39 6.42 -5.30 5.43
C THR A 39 5.32 -4.51 4.75
N VAL A 40 4.55 -3.77 5.54
CA VAL A 40 3.56 -2.81 5.05
C VAL A 40 4.23 -1.44 5.01
N ALA A 41 4.35 -0.84 3.83
CA ALA A 41 5.05 0.43 3.62
C ALA A 41 4.12 1.46 2.96
N LYS A 42 4.39 2.74 3.23
CA LYS A 42 3.81 3.89 2.52
C LYS A 42 4.92 4.57 1.75
N ILE A 43 4.67 4.86 0.48
CA ILE A 43 5.62 5.56 -0.39
C ILE A 43 4.89 6.76 -0.99
N ASP A 44 5.52 7.93 -0.90
CA ASP A 44 5.07 9.13 -1.60
C ASP A 44 5.83 9.25 -2.92
N LEU A 45 5.15 8.90 -4.02
CA LEU A 45 5.70 8.96 -5.38
C LEU A 45 5.78 10.40 -5.92
N THR A 46 5.13 11.37 -5.28
CA THR A 46 5.19 12.79 -5.69
C THR A 46 6.42 13.50 -5.14
N ALA A 47 6.88 13.04 -3.98
CA ALA A 47 8.04 13.61 -3.27
C ALA A 47 9.34 12.80 -3.47
N ASN A 48 9.28 11.58 -4.02
CA ASN A 48 10.42 10.69 -4.14
C ASN A 48 10.48 10.03 -5.53
N ASP A 49 11.69 9.92 -6.08
CA ASP A 49 11.97 9.13 -7.28
C ASP A 49 12.04 7.64 -6.91
N VAL A 50 10.98 6.90 -7.21
CA VAL A 50 10.88 5.47 -6.95
C VAL A 50 10.73 4.72 -8.26
N ASP A 51 11.51 3.65 -8.42
CA ASP A 51 11.39 2.73 -9.54
C ASP A 51 10.04 2.00 -9.47
N ILE A 52 9.11 2.44 -10.31
CA ILE A 52 7.77 1.87 -10.48
C ILE A 52 7.69 0.93 -11.69
N THR A 53 8.83 0.41 -12.18
CA THR A 53 8.82 -0.52 -13.32
C THR A 53 7.96 -1.74 -13.02
N GLY A 54 6.94 -1.96 -13.86
CA GLY A 54 5.96 -3.03 -13.71
C GLY A 54 4.79 -2.70 -12.78
N ALA A 55 4.82 -1.56 -12.07
CA ALA A 55 3.69 -1.05 -11.31
C ALA A 55 2.77 -0.21 -12.21
N ASN A 56 1.54 -0.68 -12.41
CA ASN A 56 0.52 0.11 -13.11
C ASN A 56 -0.12 1.12 -12.14
N VAL A 57 0.48 2.32 -12.02
CA VAL A 57 -0.01 3.40 -11.16
C VAL A 57 -0.72 4.45 -12.01
N GLU A 58 -2.05 4.38 -12.06
CA GLU A 58 -2.88 5.30 -12.85
C GLU A 58 -3.45 6.46 -12.02
N GLY A 59 -3.37 6.37 -10.69
CA GLY A 59 -3.87 7.39 -9.77
C GLY A 59 -3.51 7.11 -8.32
N PHE A 60 -3.78 8.05 -7.43
CA PHE A 60 -3.51 7.89 -6.00
C PHE A 60 -4.79 7.78 -5.20
N PRO A 61 -4.72 7.04 -4.08
CA PRO A 61 -3.75 6.03 -3.67
C PRO A 61 -3.96 4.71 -4.42
N THR A 62 -2.86 4.19 -4.97
CA THR A 62 -2.74 2.85 -5.55
C THR A 62 -2.10 1.91 -4.54
N ILE A 63 -2.68 0.72 -4.36
CA ILE A 63 -2.21 -0.29 -3.41
C ILE A 63 -1.64 -1.45 -4.21
N LEU A 64 -0.36 -1.75 -3.96
CA LEU A 64 0.38 -2.79 -4.67
C LEU A 64 0.94 -3.79 -3.67
N PHE A 65 0.88 -5.06 -4.04
CA PHE A 65 1.54 -6.14 -3.33
C PHE A 65 2.74 -6.62 -4.13
N TYR A 66 3.91 -6.64 -3.50
CA TYR A 66 5.15 -7.13 -4.10
C TYR A 66 5.48 -8.51 -3.53
N PRO A 67 5.33 -9.60 -4.31
CA PRO A 67 5.73 -10.93 -3.86
C PRO A 67 7.23 -11.02 -3.65
N ARG A 68 7.67 -11.87 -2.72
CA ARG A 68 9.10 -12.12 -2.47
C ARG A 68 9.79 -12.57 -3.75
N GLY A 69 10.89 -11.90 -4.11
CA GLY A 69 11.67 -12.20 -5.32
C GLY A 69 11.08 -11.66 -6.63
N GLN A 70 9.91 -11.03 -6.61
CA GLN A 70 9.23 -10.51 -7.82
C GLN A 70 9.01 -9.00 -7.76
N LYS A 71 10.10 -8.23 -7.65
CA LYS A 71 10.04 -6.76 -7.53
C LYS A 71 9.36 -6.08 -8.73
N TYR A 72 9.54 -6.62 -9.93
CA TYR A 72 9.02 -6.04 -11.18
C TYR A 72 7.65 -6.60 -11.62
N LYS A 73 7.02 -7.42 -10.78
CA LYS A 73 5.68 -7.97 -11.04
C LYS A 73 4.75 -7.72 -9.84
N PRO A 74 4.53 -6.44 -9.46
CA PRO A 74 3.57 -6.13 -8.42
C PRO A 74 2.16 -6.55 -8.82
N VAL A 75 1.38 -6.95 -7.83
CA VAL A 75 -0.03 -7.28 -8.00
C VAL A 75 -0.86 -6.10 -7.53
N LEU A 76 -1.71 -5.56 -8.41
CA LEU A 76 -2.65 -4.51 -8.07
C LEU A 76 -3.72 -5.04 -7.11
N TYR A 77 -3.96 -4.30 -6.03
CA TYR A 77 -5.08 -4.57 -5.14
C TYR A 77 -6.31 -3.79 -5.59
N SER A 78 -7.40 -4.51 -5.86
CA SER A 78 -8.68 -3.95 -6.32
C SER A 78 -9.85 -4.20 -5.36
N GLY A 79 -9.57 -4.72 -4.15
CA GLY A 79 -10.60 -5.02 -3.15
C GLY A 79 -11.06 -3.80 -2.36
N ALA A 80 -11.95 -4.03 -1.39
CA ALA A 80 -12.42 -2.99 -0.47
C ALA A 80 -11.28 -2.51 0.45
N ARG A 81 -11.33 -1.26 0.89
CA ARG A 81 -10.24 -0.59 1.63
C ARG A 81 -10.44 -0.64 3.13
N ASP A 82 -10.98 -1.75 3.62
CA ASP A 82 -11.18 -2.07 5.02
C ASP A 82 -10.14 -3.08 5.51
N LEU A 83 -9.97 -3.17 6.84
CA LEU A 83 -8.95 -4.01 7.47
C LEU A 83 -9.13 -5.49 7.11
N GLN A 84 -10.37 -5.99 7.12
CA GLN A 84 -10.68 -7.40 6.90
C GLN A 84 -10.38 -7.84 5.47
N SER A 85 -10.69 -6.99 4.49
CA SER A 85 -10.41 -7.23 3.08
C SER A 85 -8.90 -7.28 2.81
N PHE A 86 -8.13 -6.37 3.42
CA PHE A 86 -6.67 -6.41 3.33
C PHE A 86 -6.07 -7.67 3.95
N GLU A 87 -6.53 -8.05 5.15
CA GLU A 87 -6.07 -9.28 5.82
C GLU A 87 -6.35 -10.51 4.96
N SER A 88 -7.58 -10.63 4.44
CA SER A 88 -7.99 -11.75 3.61
C SER A 88 -7.15 -11.86 2.34
N PHE A 89 -6.88 -10.71 1.71
CA PHE A 89 -6.01 -10.67 0.52
C PHE A 89 -4.59 -11.10 0.84
N LEU A 90 -3.98 -10.59 1.92
CA LEU A 90 -2.63 -10.96 2.31
C LEU A 90 -2.52 -12.44 2.66
N VAL A 91 -3.47 -12.99 3.43
CA VAL A 91 -3.53 -14.42 3.75
C VAL A 91 -3.61 -15.27 2.49
N SER A 92 -4.42 -14.87 1.51
CA SER A 92 -4.52 -15.56 0.22
C SER A 92 -3.19 -15.57 -0.54
N LYS A 93 -2.51 -14.42 -0.63
CA LYS A 93 -1.21 -14.31 -1.32
C LYS A 93 -0.09 -15.06 -0.61
N LEU A 94 -0.05 -15.03 0.72
CA LEU A 94 0.96 -15.75 1.51
C LEU A 94 0.78 -17.27 1.43
N LYS A 95 -0.47 -17.77 1.50
CA LYS A 95 -0.77 -19.21 1.32
C LYS A 95 -0.39 -19.70 -0.08
N SER A 96 -0.73 -18.93 -1.11
CA SER A 96 -0.37 -19.28 -2.49
C SER A 96 1.15 -19.40 -2.66
N HIS A 97 1.93 -18.57 -1.97
CA HIS A 97 3.39 -18.65 -2.01
C HIS A 97 3.95 -19.84 -1.23
N SER A 98 3.37 -20.21 -0.07
CA SER A 98 3.83 -21.39 0.69
C SER A 98 3.55 -22.70 -0.05
N PHE A 99 2.46 -22.78 -0.83
CA PHE A 99 2.15 -23.96 -1.63
C PHE A 99 3.10 -24.15 -2.83
N MET A 100 3.76 -23.11 -3.31
CA MET A 100 4.68 -23.19 -4.46
C MET A 100 6.12 -23.59 -4.10
N ASN A 101 6.45 -23.68 -2.81
CA ASN A 101 7.81 -24.00 -2.35
C ASN A 101 7.93 -25.43 -1.75
N THR A 102 6.90 -26.28 -1.89
CA THR A 102 6.87 -27.63 -1.27
C THR A 102 6.86 -28.77 -2.29
N GLU A 103 7.15 -28.49 -3.57
CA GLU A 103 7.41 -29.54 -4.57
C GLU A 103 8.81 -29.39 -5.17
N LEU A 104 9.84 -29.65 -4.35
CA LEU A 104 11.17 -30.12 -4.77
C LEU A 104 11.79 -30.95 -3.66
#